data_AF-A0A1H6W052-F1
#
_entry.id   AF-A0A1H6W052-F1
#
_cell.length_a   1.000
_cell.length_b   1.000
_cell.length_c   1.000
_cell.angle_alpha   90.00
_cell.angle_beta   90.00
_cell.angle_gamma   90.00
#
_symmetry.space_group_name_H-M   'P 1'
#
loop_
_entity.id
_entity.type
_entity.pdbx_description
1 polymer ?
#
loop_
_entity_poly.entity_id
_entity_poly.type
_entity_poly.pdbx_seq_one_letter_code
_entity_poly.pdbx_strand_id
1 'polypeptide(L)'
;MEIYEHQPGYQVRQHWLLSFSVLVLLVFGALAILQTLAVGLIPFLFGIGFDQLPALLSGTLNHPNGRMAFLFIQGLGGGLAFWLGGWLFIRLVDKKTMRLSRQFSPEKLHEIGLVFPILIGFVLFNSLWVYLNMNMEFPEAWKGLETLLREKEDQLMELTLYLTDFASTGELLMGILVIGVLAGIGEEYLFRGIVQPKMHAYTQNAHLAVWLTALIFSAIHFQFYGFLPRMMLGALFGYLYLYSGTLVFPILAHILNNTFTLFLVYFNKLNLIDYDMENATELHWEYVLIGGVVFLLSWKRFLSRQKTQTHA
;
A
#
# COMPACT_ATOMS: atom_id res chain seq x y z
N MET A 1 -1.65 -15.02 -14.73
CA MET A 1 -1.65 -14.59 -13.31
C MET A 1 -2.13 -15.71 -12.38
N GLU A 2 -1.82 -16.98 -12.67
CA GLU A 2 -2.38 -18.09 -11.88
C GLU A 2 -1.45 -18.47 -10.72
N ILE A 3 -1.58 -17.72 -9.61
CA ILE A 3 -0.81 -17.91 -8.38
C ILE A 3 -1.48 -18.85 -7.37
N TYR A 4 -2.73 -19.25 -7.65
CA TYR A 4 -3.53 -20.14 -6.81
C TYR A 4 -3.83 -21.46 -7.53
N GLU A 5 -3.88 -22.56 -6.77
CA GLU A 5 -4.39 -23.85 -7.23
C GLU A 5 -5.88 -23.98 -6.89
N HIS A 6 -6.67 -24.44 -7.86
CA HIS A 6 -8.06 -24.83 -7.65
C HIS A 6 -8.14 -26.12 -6.83
N GLN A 7 -9.07 -26.20 -5.89
CA GLN A 7 -9.45 -27.50 -5.34
C GLN A 7 -10.08 -28.37 -6.44
N PRO A 8 -9.72 -29.67 -6.53
CA PRO A 8 -10.26 -30.57 -7.54
C PRO A 8 -11.80 -30.56 -7.53
N GLY A 9 -12.42 -30.44 -8.70
CA GLY A 9 -13.88 -30.52 -8.87
C GLY A 9 -14.66 -29.22 -8.64
N TYR A 10 -14.01 -28.08 -8.36
CA TYR A 10 -14.70 -26.81 -8.12
C TYR A 10 -14.49 -25.80 -9.26
N GLN A 11 -15.58 -25.48 -9.99
CA GLN A 11 -15.62 -24.36 -10.94
C GLN A 11 -16.39 -23.19 -10.33
N VAL A 12 -15.70 -22.08 -10.03
CA VAL A 12 -16.34 -20.85 -9.56
C VAL A 12 -17.02 -20.18 -10.75
N ARG A 13 -18.32 -20.41 -10.93
CA ARG A 13 -19.20 -19.63 -11.82
C ARG A 13 -20.01 -18.61 -11.03
N GLN A 14 -19.34 -17.74 -10.28
CA GLN A 14 -20.02 -16.65 -9.57
C GLN A 14 -20.05 -15.40 -10.46
N HIS A 15 -21.19 -14.69 -10.44
CA HIS A 15 -21.30 -13.39 -11.07
C HIS A 15 -20.28 -12.42 -10.45
N TRP A 16 -19.61 -11.62 -11.28
CA TRP A 16 -18.50 -10.77 -10.84
C TRP A 16 -18.89 -9.84 -9.69
N LEU A 17 -20.08 -9.24 -9.78
CA LEU A 17 -20.60 -8.32 -8.75
C LEU A 17 -20.77 -9.03 -7.40
N LEU A 18 -21.31 -10.26 -7.40
CA LEU A 18 -21.50 -11.02 -6.17
C LEU A 18 -20.15 -11.37 -5.54
N SER A 19 -19.19 -11.86 -6.35
CA SER A 19 -17.85 -12.21 -5.88
C SER A 19 -17.13 -11.00 -5.30
N PHE A 20 -17.22 -9.85 -5.97
CA PHE A 20 -16.65 -8.59 -5.49
C PHE A 20 -17.32 -8.09 -4.22
N SER A 21 -18.65 -8.10 -4.13
CA SER A 21 -19.38 -7.70 -2.92
C SER A 21 -19.03 -8.59 -1.72
N VAL A 22 -18.92 -9.91 -1.91
CA VAL A 22 -18.50 -10.83 -0.83
C VAL A 22 -17.06 -10.57 -0.41
N LEU A 23 -16.15 -10.28 -1.35
CA LEU A 23 -14.77 -9.87 -1.03
C LEU A 23 -14.75 -8.62 -0.15
N VAL A 24 -15.48 -7.58 -0.55
CA VAL A 24 -15.61 -6.34 0.22
C VAL A 24 -16.13 -6.64 1.63
N LEU A 25 -17.24 -7.37 1.76
CA LEU A 25 -17.82 -7.70 3.07
C LEU A 25 -16.86 -8.49 3.98
N LEU A 26 -16.12 -9.45 3.43
CA LEU A 26 -15.14 -10.22 4.20
C LEU A 26 -13.94 -9.37 4.64
N VAL A 27 -13.46 -8.47 3.79
CA VAL A 27 -12.37 -7.55 4.12
C VAL A 27 -12.82 -6.56 5.19
N PHE A 28 -13.97 -5.89 5.02
CA PHE A 28 -14.52 -4.98 6.02
C PHE A 28 -14.86 -5.69 7.33
N GLY A 29 -15.36 -6.92 7.28
CA GLY A 29 -15.59 -7.74 8.46
C GLY A 29 -14.29 -8.06 9.21
N ALA A 30 -13.22 -8.45 8.49
CA ALA A 30 -11.91 -8.70 9.09
C ALA A 30 -11.32 -7.43 9.72
N LEU A 31 -11.42 -6.27 9.02
CA LEU A 31 -11.01 -4.96 9.54
C LEU A 31 -11.76 -4.62 10.83
N ALA A 32 -13.09 -4.69 10.82
CA ALA A 32 -13.91 -4.35 11.98
C ALA A 32 -13.61 -5.25 13.19
N ILE A 33 -13.49 -6.56 12.98
CA ILE A 33 -13.20 -7.53 14.06
C ILE A 33 -11.81 -7.27 14.65
N LEU A 34 -10.78 -7.18 13.81
CA LEU A 34 -9.40 -7.03 14.27
C LEU A 34 -9.12 -5.64 14.85
N GLN A 35 -9.75 -4.59 14.32
CA GLN A 35 -9.66 -3.25 14.89
C GLN A 35 -10.38 -3.18 16.25
N THR A 36 -11.56 -3.78 16.39
CA THR A 36 -12.27 -3.87 17.68
C THR A 36 -11.44 -4.64 18.70
N LEU A 37 -10.83 -5.76 18.30
CA LEU A 37 -9.92 -6.52 19.14
C LEU A 37 -8.71 -5.69 19.54
N ALA A 38 -8.09 -4.97 18.61
CA ALA A 38 -6.93 -4.12 18.88
C ALA A 38 -7.26 -3.06 19.93
N VAL A 39 -8.35 -2.32 19.71
CA VAL A 39 -8.84 -1.26 20.61
C VAL A 39 -9.19 -1.83 21.98
N GLY A 40 -9.86 -2.99 22.04
CA GLY A 40 -10.21 -3.66 23.29
C GLY A 40 -9.00 -4.09 24.12
N LEU A 41 -7.85 -4.34 23.49
CA LEU A 41 -6.60 -4.72 24.15
C LEU A 41 -5.77 -3.51 24.62
N ILE A 42 -6.06 -2.29 24.16
CA ILE A 42 -5.26 -1.09 24.44
C ILE A 42 -5.11 -0.80 25.96
N PRO A 43 -6.17 -0.84 26.78
CA PRO A 43 -6.03 -0.57 28.21
C PRO A 43 -5.11 -1.56 28.92
N PHE A 44 -5.15 -2.84 28.50
CA PHE A 44 -4.39 -3.91 29.12
C PHE A 44 -2.92 -3.92 28.70
N LEU A 45 -2.64 -3.61 27.43
CA LEU A 45 -1.29 -3.68 26.88
C LEU A 45 -0.50 -2.37 27.04
N PHE A 46 -1.19 -1.22 27.02
CA PHE A 46 -0.53 0.09 26.96
C PHE A 46 -0.92 1.03 28.11
N GLY A 47 -1.89 0.64 28.95
CA GLY A 47 -2.34 1.45 30.10
C GLY A 47 -3.17 2.68 29.71
N ILE A 48 -3.73 2.70 28.49
CA ILE A 48 -4.51 3.82 27.96
C ILE A 48 -6.00 3.49 28.11
N GLY A 49 -6.73 4.32 28.88
CA GLY A 49 -8.15 4.13 29.15
C GLY A 49 -9.04 4.30 27.91
N PHE A 50 -10.26 3.73 27.94
CA PHE A 50 -11.22 3.86 26.83
C PHE A 50 -11.64 5.32 26.58
N ASP A 51 -11.64 6.14 27.63
CA ASP A 51 -11.91 7.59 27.58
C ASP A 51 -10.84 8.38 26.81
N GLN A 52 -9.63 7.83 26.71
CA GLN A 52 -8.49 8.45 26.01
C GLN A 52 -8.40 8.01 24.53
N LEU A 53 -9.20 7.02 24.10
CA LEU A 53 -9.17 6.52 22.73
C LEU A 53 -9.52 7.56 21.66
N PRO A 54 -10.48 8.48 21.84
CA PRO A 54 -10.71 9.52 20.85
C PRO A 54 -9.46 10.35 20.57
N ALA A 55 -8.74 10.77 21.62
CA ALA A 55 -7.50 11.51 21.51
C ALA A 55 -6.37 10.66 20.89
N LEU A 56 -6.34 9.35 21.18
CA LEU A 56 -5.39 8.44 20.54
C LEU A 56 -5.65 8.39 19.04
N LEU A 57 -6.89 8.14 18.63
CA LEU A 57 -7.29 7.95 17.23
C LEU A 57 -7.23 9.23 16.40
N SER A 58 -7.27 10.41 17.04
CA SER A 58 -7.02 11.71 16.39
C SER A 58 -5.55 12.13 16.38
N GLY A 59 -4.63 11.35 16.94
CA GLY A 59 -3.21 11.69 16.99
C GLY A 59 -2.84 12.81 17.96
N THR A 60 -3.73 13.16 18.90
CA THR A 60 -3.53 14.27 19.86
C THR A 60 -3.24 13.80 21.28
N LEU A 61 -3.21 12.48 21.53
CA LEU A 61 -2.94 11.92 22.85
C LEU A 61 -1.46 12.08 23.24
N ASN A 62 -1.21 12.89 24.27
CA ASN A 62 0.10 12.94 24.91
C ASN A 62 0.23 11.82 25.95
N HIS A 63 0.73 10.65 25.53
CA HIS A 63 0.97 9.51 26.40
C HIS A 63 2.26 8.77 25.99
N PRO A 64 3.11 8.31 26.93
CA PRO A 64 4.37 7.63 26.60
C PRO A 64 4.20 6.42 25.65
N ASN A 65 3.11 5.68 25.82
CA ASN A 65 2.78 4.52 24.99
C ASN A 65 1.82 4.83 23.83
N GLY A 66 1.41 6.09 23.65
CA GLY A 66 0.36 6.47 22.70
C GLY A 66 0.70 6.06 21.26
N ARG A 67 1.90 6.37 20.78
CA ARG A 67 2.34 6.01 19.43
C ARG A 67 2.39 4.50 19.22
N MET A 68 2.94 3.76 20.19
CA MET A 68 3.03 2.31 20.14
C MET A 68 1.65 1.64 20.18
N ALA A 69 0.72 2.19 20.95
CA ALA A 69 -0.68 1.77 20.96
C ALA A 69 -1.34 1.99 19.59
N PHE A 70 -1.09 3.14 18.95
CA PHE A 70 -1.60 3.41 17.61
C PHE A 70 -0.98 2.45 16.58
N LEU A 71 0.34 2.28 16.55
CA LEU A 71 1.01 1.31 15.68
C LEU A 71 0.46 -0.12 15.87
N PHE A 72 0.13 -0.50 17.11
CA PHE A 72 -0.53 -1.77 17.39
C PHE A 72 -1.93 -1.87 16.74
N ILE A 73 -2.74 -0.81 16.85
CA ILE A 73 -4.04 -0.72 16.16
C ILE A 73 -3.86 -0.86 14.64
N GLN A 74 -2.90 -0.16 14.04
CA GLN A 74 -2.66 -0.21 12.59
C GLN A 74 -2.09 -1.55 12.13
N GLY A 75 -1.24 -2.19 12.94
CA GLY A 75 -0.68 -3.50 12.63
C GLY A 75 -1.77 -4.57 12.58
N LEU A 76 -2.63 -4.61 13.59
CA LEU A 76 -3.70 -5.61 13.69
C LEU A 76 -4.90 -5.26 12.79
N GLY A 77 -5.35 -4.01 12.83
CA GLY A 77 -6.52 -3.50 12.11
C GLY A 77 -6.24 -2.97 10.70
N GLY A 78 -5.00 -3.06 10.21
CA GLY A 78 -4.60 -2.66 8.84
C GLY A 78 -4.08 -3.84 8.03
N GLY A 79 -2.75 -3.93 7.87
CA GLY A 79 -2.11 -4.94 7.01
C GLY A 79 -2.52 -6.39 7.34
N LEU A 80 -2.55 -6.77 8.63
CA LEU A 80 -2.99 -8.12 9.03
C LEU A 80 -4.47 -8.38 8.70
N ALA A 81 -5.32 -7.36 8.83
CA ALA A 81 -6.73 -7.47 8.48
C ALA A 81 -6.97 -7.60 6.98
N PHE A 82 -6.22 -6.87 6.14
CA PHE A 82 -6.26 -7.07 4.69
C PHE A 82 -5.82 -8.48 4.29
N TRP A 83 -4.73 -8.97 4.90
CA TRP A 83 -4.28 -10.34 4.70
C TRP A 83 -5.36 -11.35 5.10
N LEU A 84 -5.94 -11.22 6.30
CA LEU A 84 -6.94 -12.13 6.83
C LEU A 84 -8.21 -12.12 5.97
N GLY A 85 -8.73 -10.94 5.63
CA GLY A 85 -9.92 -10.78 4.80
C GLY A 85 -9.74 -11.41 3.41
N GLY A 86 -8.59 -11.16 2.78
CA GLY A 86 -8.23 -11.81 1.52
C GLY A 86 -8.08 -13.33 1.66
N TRP A 87 -7.45 -13.80 2.73
CA TRP A 87 -7.24 -15.22 2.98
C TRP A 87 -8.58 -15.95 3.20
N LEU A 88 -9.47 -15.37 4.00
CA LEU A 88 -10.84 -15.87 4.22
C LEU A 88 -11.58 -15.95 2.90
N PHE A 89 -11.52 -14.90 2.08
CA PHE A 89 -12.16 -14.89 0.77
C PHE A 89 -11.64 -16.03 -0.12
N ILE A 90 -10.32 -16.17 -0.27
CA ILE A 90 -9.71 -17.21 -1.11
C ILE A 90 -10.07 -18.62 -0.62
N ARG A 91 -10.07 -18.84 0.70
CA ARG A 91 -10.34 -20.15 1.30
C ARG A 91 -11.82 -20.51 1.33
N LEU A 92 -12.70 -19.56 1.65
CA LEU A 92 -14.12 -19.83 1.86
C LEU A 92 -14.94 -19.69 0.58
N VAL A 93 -14.59 -18.73 -0.28
CA VAL A 93 -15.34 -18.40 -1.50
C VAL A 93 -14.71 -19.04 -2.73
N ASP A 94 -13.46 -18.70 -3.03
CA ASP A 94 -12.81 -19.21 -4.25
C ASP A 94 -12.35 -20.68 -4.11
N LYS A 95 -12.32 -21.23 -2.89
CA LYS A 95 -11.85 -22.60 -2.56
C LYS A 95 -10.47 -22.89 -3.17
N LYS A 96 -9.56 -21.94 -3.00
CA LYS A 96 -8.21 -21.95 -3.57
C LYS A 96 -7.13 -21.91 -2.51
N THR A 97 -5.93 -22.36 -2.87
CA THR A 97 -4.73 -22.24 -2.02
C THR A 97 -3.60 -21.58 -2.80
N MET A 98 -2.87 -20.67 -2.15
CA MET A 98 -1.73 -19.99 -2.78
C MET A 98 -0.57 -20.97 -2.99
N ARG A 99 -0.01 -20.99 -4.19
CA ARG A 99 1.14 -21.83 -4.54
C ARG A 99 2.44 -21.19 -4.04
N LEU A 100 2.72 -21.24 -2.73
CA LEU A 100 3.88 -20.58 -2.14
C LEU A 100 5.20 -20.98 -2.82
N SER A 101 5.43 -22.27 -3.06
CA SER A 101 6.64 -22.76 -3.73
C SER A 101 6.86 -22.12 -5.11
N ARG A 102 5.78 -21.84 -5.84
CA ARG A 102 5.80 -21.17 -7.15
C ARG A 102 5.93 -19.64 -7.03
N GLN A 103 5.69 -19.04 -5.86
CA GLN A 103 5.93 -17.60 -5.64
C GLN A 103 7.43 -17.34 -5.41
N PHE A 104 8.10 -18.25 -4.71
CA PHE A 104 9.51 -18.13 -4.31
C PHE A 104 10.46 -18.96 -5.18
N SER A 105 10.00 -19.49 -6.31
CA SER A 105 10.85 -20.28 -7.22
C SER A 105 12.01 -19.42 -7.74
N PRO A 106 13.27 -19.91 -7.67
CA PRO A 106 14.46 -19.14 -8.08
C PRO A 106 14.35 -18.52 -9.48
N GLU A 107 13.72 -19.23 -10.42
CA GLU A 107 13.50 -18.74 -11.80
C GLU A 107 12.75 -17.41 -11.82
N LYS A 108 11.73 -17.25 -10.97
CA LYS A 108 10.94 -16.01 -10.89
C LYS A 108 11.65 -14.89 -10.15
N LEU A 109 12.57 -15.22 -9.24
CA LEU A 109 13.27 -14.22 -8.41
C LEU A 109 14.55 -13.69 -9.06
N HIS A 110 14.85 -14.13 -10.29
CA HIS A 110 15.96 -13.59 -11.05
C HIS A 110 15.81 -12.06 -11.22
N GLU A 111 16.90 -11.34 -10.95
CA GLU A 111 16.97 -9.87 -11.00
C GLU A 111 16.03 -9.16 -10.01
N ILE A 112 15.71 -9.78 -8.86
CA ILE A 112 15.01 -9.10 -7.75
C ILE A 112 15.73 -7.80 -7.32
N GLY A 113 17.05 -7.73 -7.49
CA GLY A 113 17.84 -6.51 -7.27
C GLY A 113 17.43 -5.31 -8.14
N LEU A 114 16.75 -5.53 -9.27
CA LEU A 114 16.22 -4.44 -10.10
C LEU A 114 15.03 -3.73 -9.46
N VAL A 115 14.38 -4.32 -8.45
CA VAL A 115 13.28 -3.65 -7.73
C VAL A 115 13.75 -2.33 -7.12
N PHE A 116 14.96 -2.28 -6.56
CA PHE A 116 15.48 -1.07 -5.93
C PHE A 116 15.65 0.10 -6.90
N PRO A 117 16.43 0.00 -8.01
CA PRO A 117 16.57 1.11 -8.95
C PRO A 117 15.26 1.43 -9.70
N ILE A 118 14.39 0.44 -9.94
CA ILE A 118 13.04 0.71 -10.48
C ILE A 118 12.27 1.60 -9.51
N LEU A 119 12.23 1.24 -8.23
CA LEU A 119 11.49 1.97 -7.23
C LEU A 119 12.05 3.38 -7.04
N ILE A 120 13.36 3.54 -6.83
CA ILE A 120 13.98 4.85 -6.63
C ILE A 120 13.79 5.74 -7.86
N GLY A 121 14.03 5.22 -9.06
CA GLY A 121 13.78 5.97 -10.30
C GLY A 121 12.31 6.39 -10.41
N PHE A 122 11.38 5.48 -10.08
CA PHE A 122 9.97 5.78 -10.12
C PHE A 122 9.54 6.80 -9.07
N VAL A 123 10.00 6.72 -7.82
CA VAL A 123 9.67 7.67 -6.75
C VAL A 123 10.12 9.08 -7.14
N LEU A 124 11.35 9.23 -7.65
CA LEU A 124 11.86 10.51 -8.13
C LEU A 124 11.04 11.06 -9.30
N PHE A 125 10.69 10.21 -10.29
CA PHE A 125 9.79 10.59 -11.37
C PHE A 125 8.38 10.95 -10.86
N ASN A 126 7.89 10.23 -9.86
CA ASN A 126 6.56 10.38 -9.28
C ASN A 126 6.39 11.70 -8.50
N SER A 127 7.48 12.40 -8.18
CA SER A 127 7.43 13.77 -7.63
C SER A 127 6.66 14.74 -8.53
N LEU A 128 6.66 14.54 -9.86
CA LEU A 128 5.81 15.28 -10.79
C LEU A 128 4.32 15.09 -10.46
N TRP A 129 3.90 13.86 -10.19
CA TRP A 129 2.50 13.56 -9.87
C TRP A 129 2.11 14.05 -8.48
N VAL A 130 3.04 14.04 -7.53
CA VAL A 130 2.86 14.68 -6.21
C VAL A 130 2.60 16.18 -6.41
N TYR A 131 3.50 16.88 -7.11
CA TYR A 131 3.37 18.31 -7.37
C TYR A 131 2.04 18.64 -8.07
N LEU A 132 1.70 17.95 -9.16
CA LEU A 132 0.47 18.19 -9.91
C LEU A 132 -0.78 17.93 -9.06
N ASN A 133 -0.79 16.91 -8.21
CA ASN A 133 -1.95 16.61 -7.39
C ASN A 133 -2.10 17.62 -6.25
N MET A 134 -1.01 17.98 -5.56
CA MET A 134 -1.03 18.93 -4.44
C MET A 134 -1.40 20.35 -4.87
N ASN A 135 -1.02 20.76 -6.09
CA ASN A 135 -1.34 22.06 -6.65
C ASN A 135 -2.66 22.06 -7.46
N MET A 136 -3.50 21.04 -7.31
CA MET A 136 -4.82 21.02 -7.95
C MET A 136 -5.75 22.01 -7.24
N GLU A 137 -6.32 22.94 -8.02
CA GLU A 137 -7.34 23.90 -7.57
C GLU A 137 -8.69 23.57 -8.21
N PHE A 138 -9.77 23.69 -7.44
CA PHE A 138 -11.10 23.41 -7.96
C PHE A 138 -11.75 24.70 -8.50
N PRO A 139 -12.61 24.59 -9.52
CA PRO A 139 -13.44 25.71 -9.94
C PRO A 139 -14.30 26.24 -8.78
N GLU A 140 -14.64 27.53 -8.81
CA GLU A 140 -15.40 28.20 -7.73
C GLU A 140 -16.67 27.45 -7.31
N ALA A 141 -17.38 26.84 -8.27
CA ALA A 141 -18.58 26.05 -8.02
C ALA A 141 -18.36 24.86 -7.05
N TRP A 142 -17.13 24.34 -6.97
CA TRP A 142 -16.78 23.14 -6.19
C TRP A 142 -15.87 23.47 -5.00
N LYS A 143 -15.72 24.76 -4.66
CA LYS A 143 -14.86 25.21 -3.56
C LYS A 143 -15.24 24.61 -2.22
N GLY A 144 -16.54 24.40 -1.95
CA GLY A 144 -16.98 23.73 -0.72
C GLY A 144 -16.53 22.27 -0.63
N LEU A 145 -16.48 21.55 -1.75
CA LEU A 145 -15.90 20.21 -1.81
C LEU A 145 -14.39 20.26 -1.60
N GLU A 146 -13.70 21.23 -2.23
CA GLU A 146 -12.27 21.42 -2.06
C GLU A 146 -11.89 21.64 -0.59
N THR A 147 -12.61 22.52 0.12
CA THR A 147 -12.40 22.75 1.56
C THR A 147 -12.54 21.45 2.35
N LEU A 148 -13.61 20.67 2.10
CA LEU A 148 -13.79 19.37 2.77
C LEU A 148 -12.64 18.40 2.49
N LEU A 149 -12.15 18.35 1.25
CA LEU A 149 -11.04 17.47 0.87
C LEU A 149 -9.72 17.91 1.52
N ARG A 150 -9.47 19.22 1.62
CA ARG A 150 -8.29 19.78 2.31
C ARG A 150 -8.33 19.51 3.81
N GLU A 151 -9.46 19.77 4.46
CA GLU A 151 -9.65 19.47 5.89
C GLU A 151 -9.44 17.98 6.20
N LYS A 152 -9.86 17.09 5.30
CA LYS A 152 -9.60 15.64 5.44
C LYS A 152 -8.13 15.28 5.24
N GLU A 153 -7.44 15.97 4.33
CA GLU A 153 -6.01 15.80 4.13
C GLU A 153 -5.24 16.23 5.40
N ASP A 154 -5.56 17.39 5.97
CA ASP A 154 -4.92 17.91 7.19
C ASP A 154 -5.12 16.95 8.37
N GLN A 155 -6.34 16.45 8.57
CA GLN A 155 -6.65 15.46 9.63
C GLN A 155 -5.83 14.17 9.50
N LEU A 156 -5.64 13.67 8.27
CA LEU A 156 -4.89 12.44 8.03
C LEU A 156 -3.38 12.68 8.06
N MET A 157 -2.92 13.89 7.73
CA MET A 157 -1.53 14.30 7.87
C MET A 157 -1.14 14.38 9.36
N GLU A 158 -1.95 15.00 10.22
CA GLU A 158 -1.71 15.03 11.68
C GLU A 158 -1.52 13.62 12.25
N LEU A 159 -2.37 12.68 11.83
CA LEU A 159 -2.25 11.28 12.21
C LEU A 159 -0.94 10.65 11.70
N THR A 160 -0.57 10.94 10.44
CA THR A 160 0.66 10.42 9.84
C THR A 160 1.88 10.94 10.58
N LEU A 161 1.92 12.22 10.93
CA LEU A 161 2.99 12.85 11.71
C LEU A 161 3.08 12.23 13.11
N TYR A 162 1.96 12.07 13.80
CA TYR A 162 1.91 11.42 15.11
C TYR A 162 2.48 9.99 15.08
N LEU A 163 2.10 9.20 14.06
CA LEU A 163 2.56 7.81 13.87
C LEU A 163 4.05 7.71 13.52
N THR A 164 4.59 8.70 12.82
CA THR A 164 5.96 8.67 12.27
C THR A 164 6.97 9.50 13.06
N ASP A 165 6.52 10.20 14.11
CA ASP A 165 7.37 10.95 15.04
C ASP A 165 8.19 10.05 16.00
N PHE A 166 8.97 9.11 15.47
CA PHE A 166 9.67 8.10 16.28
C PHE A 166 10.67 8.73 17.26
N ALA A 167 10.57 8.38 18.54
CA ALA A 167 11.47 8.89 19.59
C ALA A 167 12.76 8.07 19.74
N SER A 168 12.81 6.87 19.15
CA SER A 168 13.97 5.98 19.23
C SER A 168 14.08 5.05 18.02
N THR A 169 15.25 4.43 17.85
CA THR A 169 15.45 3.37 16.86
C THR A 169 14.47 2.20 17.06
N GLY A 170 14.10 1.88 18.31
CA GLY A 170 13.13 0.82 18.60
C GLY A 170 11.75 1.15 18.04
N GLU A 171 11.30 2.39 18.21
CA GLU A 171 10.03 2.85 17.63
C GLU A 171 10.07 2.90 16.10
N LEU A 172 11.19 3.32 15.51
CA LEU A 172 11.39 3.27 14.05
C LEU A 172 11.28 1.83 13.53
N LEU A 173 11.95 0.87 14.18
CA LEU A 173 11.88 -0.54 13.78
C LEU A 173 10.45 -1.10 13.87
N MET A 174 9.69 -0.67 14.88
CA MET A 174 8.27 -1.00 14.99
C MET A 174 7.42 -0.33 13.90
N GLY A 175 7.70 0.93 13.57
CA GLY A 175 7.11 1.61 12.43
C GLY A 175 7.38 0.87 11.11
N ILE A 176 8.62 0.45 10.88
CA ILE A 176 9.02 -0.35 9.71
C ILE A 176 8.28 -1.69 9.68
N LEU A 177 8.17 -2.38 10.81
CA LEU A 177 7.43 -3.64 10.90
C LEU A 177 5.96 -3.44 10.54
N VAL A 178 5.30 -2.42 11.09
CA VAL A 178 3.85 -2.20 10.92
C VAL A 178 3.52 -1.56 9.58
N ILE A 179 4.07 -0.37 9.32
CA ILE A 179 3.75 0.48 8.17
C ILE A 179 4.50 0.01 6.91
N GLY A 180 5.70 -0.56 7.08
CA GLY A 180 6.45 -1.14 5.97
C GLY A 180 6.01 -2.57 5.67
N VAL A 181 6.33 -3.49 6.58
CA VAL A 181 6.27 -4.94 6.33
C VAL A 181 4.84 -5.48 6.37
N LEU A 182 4.10 -5.27 7.47
CA LEU A 182 2.75 -5.82 7.61
C LEU A 182 1.77 -5.22 6.59
N ALA A 183 1.81 -3.90 6.40
CA ALA A 183 1.03 -3.22 5.37
C ALA A 183 1.41 -3.72 3.96
N GLY A 184 2.70 -3.71 3.61
CA GLY A 184 3.17 -4.15 2.29
C GLY A 184 2.82 -5.60 1.97
N ILE A 185 2.88 -6.52 2.94
CA ILE A 185 2.46 -7.91 2.72
C ILE A 185 0.94 -8.02 2.58
N GLY A 186 0.18 -7.41 3.50
CA GLY A 186 -1.27 -7.55 3.56
C GLY A 186 -1.98 -6.91 2.38
N GLU A 187 -1.58 -5.69 2.03
CA GLU A 187 -2.15 -4.95 0.93
C GLU A 187 -1.82 -5.60 -0.42
N GLU A 188 -0.56 -5.97 -0.67
CA GLU A 188 -0.21 -6.62 -1.94
C GLU A 188 -0.86 -8.01 -2.07
N TYR A 189 -1.01 -8.75 -0.97
CA TYR A 189 -1.75 -10.01 -0.97
C TYR A 189 -3.21 -9.79 -1.41
N LEU A 190 -3.89 -8.78 -0.87
CA LEU A 190 -5.27 -8.48 -1.24
C LEU A 190 -5.36 -7.92 -2.67
N PHE A 191 -4.64 -6.86 -2.97
CA PHE A 191 -4.80 -6.12 -4.21
C PHE A 191 -4.20 -6.87 -5.40
N ARG A 192 -2.96 -7.36 -5.30
CA ARG A 192 -2.27 -8.02 -6.44
C ARG A 192 -2.58 -9.51 -6.46
N GLY A 193 -2.78 -10.11 -5.29
CA GLY A 193 -3.18 -11.51 -5.20
C GLY A 193 -4.63 -11.74 -5.61
N ILE A 194 -5.56 -10.87 -5.25
CA ILE A 194 -7.00 -11.17 -5.38
C ILE A 194 -7.72 -10.19 -6.29
N VAL A 195 -7.65 -8.89 -6.01
CA VAL A 195 -8.43 -7.86 -6.72
C VAL A 195 -8.00 -7.78 -8.19
N GLN A 196 -6.71 -7.63 -8.47
CA GLN A 196 -6.19 -7.51 -9.84
C GLN A 196 -6.49 -8.74 -10.71
N PRO A 197 -6.26 -10.00 -10.28
CA PRO A 197 -6.66 -11.17 -11.05
C PRO A 197 -8.17 -11.27 -11.31
N LYS A 198 -9.00 -10.84 -10.36
CA LYS A 198 -10.46 -10.76 -10.57
C LYS A 198 -10.84 -9.69 -11.58
N MET A 199 -10.29 -8.48 -11.45
CA MET A 199 -10.49 -7.42 -12.44
C MET A 199 -10.05 -7.86 -13.83
N HIS A 200 -8.95 -8.63 -13.93
CA HIS A 200 -8.52 -9.23 -15.19
C HIS A 200 -9.54 -10.24 -15.73
N ALA A 201 -10.06 -11.12 -14.87
CA ALA A 201 -11.11 -12.07 -15.25
C ALA A 201 -12.42 -11.39 -15.69
N TYR A 202 -12.75 -10.22 -15.16
CA TYR A 202 -13.98 -9.50 -15.50
C TYR A 202 -13.83 -8.65 -16.75
N THR A 203 -12.69 -7.97 -16.89
CA THR A 203 -12.43 -7.05 -18.01
C THR A 203 -11.81 -7.74 -19.23
N GLN A 204 -11.24 -8.93 -19.06
CA GLN A 204 -10.42 -9.62 -20.05
C GLN A 204 -9.23 -8.78 -20.56
N ASN A 205 -8.81 -7.78 -19.78
CA ASN A 205 -7.72 -6.87 -20.14
C ASN A 205 -6.79 -6.66 -18.94
N ALA A 206 -5.54 -7.13 -19.07
CA ALA A 206 -4.57 -7.09 -17.98
C ALA A 206 -4.19 -5.66 -17.56
N HIS A 207 -4.14 -4.72 -18.52
CA HIS A 207 -3.81 -3.32 -18.24
C HIS A 207 -4.95 -2.61 -17.53
N LEU A 208 -6.19 -2.86 -17.96
CA LEU A 208 -7.37 -2.31 -17.28
C LEU A 208 -7.47 -2.86 -15.85
N ALA A 209 -7.14 -4.13 -15.65
CA ALA A 209 -7.09 -4.72 -14.32
C ALA A 209 -6.05 -4.07 -13.39
N VAL A 210 -4.86 -3.76 -13.89
CA VAL A 210 -3.83 -3.02 -13.15
C VAL A 210 -4.35 -1.65 -12.72
N TRP A 211 -4.88 -0.87 -13.66
CA TRP A 211 -5.32 0.51 -13.39
C TRP A 211 -6.56 0.58 -12.50
N LEU A 212 -7.55 -0.29 -12.70
CA LEU A 212 -8.72 -0.36 -11.80
C LEU A 212 -8.31 -0.75 -10.38
N THR A 213 -7.37 -1.68 -10.24
CA THR A 213 -6.86 -2.08 -8.93
C THR A 213 -6.07 -0.96 -8.27
N ALA A 214 -5.23 -0.26 -9.03
CA ALA A 214 -4.47 0.89 -8.56
C ALA A 214 -5.37 2.06 -8.12
N LEU A 215 -6.47 2.29 -8.84
CA LEU A 215 -7.50 3.27 -8.49
C LEU A 215 -8.16 2.91 -7.16
N ILE A 216 -8.62 1.66 -6.99
CA ILE A 216 -9.24 1.21 -5.74
C ILE A 216 -8.23 1.28 -4.59
N PHE A 217 -6.99 0.82 -4.81
CA PHE A 217 -5.89 0.90 -3.84
C PHE A 217 -5.67 2.33 -3.34
N SER A 218 -5.66 3.32 -4.24
CA SER A 218 -5.51 4.71 -3.83
C SER A 218 -6.75 5.25 -3.12
N ALA A 219 -7.95 4.94 -3.63
CA ALA A 219 -9.22 5.47 -3.13
C ALA A 219 -9.53 5.07 -1.69
N ILE A 220 -9.16 3.87 -1.25
CA ILE A 220 -9.45 3.38 0.12
C ILE A 220 -8.73 4.15 1.23
N HIS A 221 -7.80 5.04 0.88
CA HIS A 221 -7.08 5.85 1.84
C HIS A 221 -7.74 7.21 2.12
N PHE A 222 -8.75 7.60 1.34
CA PHE A 222 -9.51 8.84 1.53
C PHE A 222 -8.68 10.15 1.58
N GLN A 223 -7.52 10.16 0.92
CA GLN A 223 -6.66 11.34 0.74
C GLN A 223 -6.66 11.75 -0.73
N PHE A 224 -7.27 12.90 -1.05
CA PHE A 224 -7.40 13.35 -2.43
C PHE A 224 -6.10 13.91 -2.99
N TYR A 225 -5.32 14.64 -2.19
CA TYR A 225 -4.09 15.27 -2.64
C TYR A 225 -2.92 14.27 -2.72
N GLY A 226 -3.04 13.14 -2.03
CA GLY A 226 -2.16 11.96 -2.20
C GLY A 226 -2.66 10.93 -3.23
N PHE A 227 -3.82 11.14 -3.86
CA PHE A 227 -4.50 10.12 -4.65
C PHE A 227 -3.73 9.70 -5.91
N LEU A 228 -3.33 10.66 -6.73
CA LEU A 228 -2.67 10.44 -8.01
C LEU A 228 -1.29 9.79 -7.85
N PRO A 229 -0.36 10.29 -7.00
CA PRO A 229 0.94 9.65 -6.82
C PRO A 229 0.81 8.24 -6.23
N ARG A 230 -0.17 8.00 -5.35
CA ARG A 230 -0.44 6.65 -4.80
C ARG A 230 -1.05 5.71 -5.83
N MET A 231 -1.91 6.20 -6.74
CA MET A 231 -2.42 5.43 -7.87
C MET A 231 -1.28 5.04 -8.83
N MET A 232 -0.34 5.95 -9.10
CA MET A 232 0.84 5.68 -9.94
C MET A 232 1.74 4.59 -9.34
N LEU A 233 2.05 4.68 -8.04
CA LEU A 233 2.74 3.60 -7.31
C LEU A 233 1.94 2.29 -7.35
N GLY A 234 0.61 2.37 -7.19
CA GLY A 234 -0.27 1.23 -7.28
C GLY A 234 -0.19 0.53 -8.63
N ALA A 235 -0.11 1.30 -9.72
CA ALA A 235 0.06 0.78 -11.07
C ALA A 235 1.46 0.15 -11.25
N LEU A 236 2.52 0.76 -10.73
CA LEU A 236 3.87 0.18 -10.74
C LEU A 236 3.87 -1.22 -10.11
N PHE A 237 3.32 -1.37 -8.90
CA PHE A 237 3.25 -2.66 -8.22
C PHE A 237 2.40 -3.67 -9.01
N GLY A 238 1.29 -3.22 -9.60
CA GLY A 238 0.46 -4.05 -10.46
C GLY A 238 1.18 -4.55 -11.72
N TYR A 239 2.04 -3.72 -12.32
CA TYR A 239 2.87 -4.11 -13.46
C TYR A 239 4.04 -5.02 -13.07
N LEU A 240 4.68 -4.78 -11.92
CA LEU A 240 5.67 -5.70 -11.36
C LEU A 240 5.07 -7.09 -11.19
N TYR A 241 3.87 -7.18 -10.63
CA TYR A 241 3.12 -8.44 -10.53
C TYR A 241 2.77 -9.04 -11.90
N LEU A 242 2.25 -8.23 -12.82
CA LEU A 242 1.80 -8.68 -14.13
C LEU A 242 2.93 -9.37 -14.91
N TYR A 243 4.13 -8.76 -14.91
CA TYR A 243 5.26 -9.25 -15.69
C TYR A 243 6.12 -10.29 -14.96
N SER A 244 6.24 -10.25 -13.63
CA SER A 244 6.99 -11.28 -12.87
C SER A 244 6.18 -12.53 -12.57
N GLY A 245 4.84 -12.44 -12.54
CA GLY A 245 3.96 -13.53 -12.14
C GLY A 245 4.16 -14.01 -10.70
N THR A 246 4.75 -13.18 -9.83
CA THR A 246 4.94 -13.43 -8.39
C THR A 246 4.62 -12.19 -7.56
N LEU A 247 4.08 -12.38 -6.36
CA LEU A 247 3.81 -11.31 -5.41
C LEU A 247 5.10 -10.76 -4.74
N VAL A 248 6.24 -11.44 -4.89
CA VAL A 248 7.48 -11.03 -4.21
C VAL A 248 7.97 -9.65 -4.68
N PHE A 249 7.91 -9.37 -5.99
CA PHE A 249 8.33 -8.07 -6.54
C PHE A 249 7.49 -6.90 -6.02
N PRO A 250 6.15 -6.91 -6.11
CA PRO A 250 5.34 -5.83 -5.57
C PRO A 250 5.43 -5.73 -4.04
N ILE A 251 5.46 -6.85 -3.30
CA ILE A 251 5.63 -6.83 -1.83
C ILE A 251 6.95 -6.13 -1.46
N LEU A 252 8.07 -6.54 -2.08
CA LEU A 252 9.36 -5.91 -1.80
C LEU A 252 9.37 -4.42 -2.18
N ALA A 253 8.82 -4.07 -3.34
CA ALA A 253 8.74 -2.67 -3.77
C ALA A 253 7.90 -1.83 -2.79
N HIS A 254 6.78 -2.35 -2.31
CA HIS A 254 5.92 -1.66 -1.34
C HIS A 254 6.63 -1.49 0.01
N ILE A 255 7.21 -2.57 0.55
CA ILE A 255 7.97 -2.50 1.81
C ILE A 255 9.09 -1.47 1.70
N LEU A 256 9.89 -1.53 0.63
CA LEU A 256 10.98 -0.57 0.40
C LEU A 256 10.46 0.86 0.28
N ASN A 257 9.33 1.09 -0.41
CA ASN A 257 8.72 2.41 -0.55
C ASN A 257 8.37 3.00 0.82
N ASN A 258 7.62 2.25 1.62
CA ASN A 258 7.17 2.74 2.92
C ASN A 258 8.35 2.89 3.89
N THR A 259 9.26 1.92 3.93
CA THR A 259 10.48 2.01 4.76
C THR A 259 11.36 3.18 4.36
N PHE A 260 11.49 3.47 3.06
CA PHE A 260 12.24 4.64 2.59
C PHE A 260 11.63 5.94 3.13
N THR A 261 10.30 6.11 3.02
CA THR A 261 9.61 7.27 3.61
C THR A 261 9.83 7.39 5.12
N LEU A 262 9.76 6.29 5.86
CA LEU A 262 10.03 6.31 7.32
C LEU A 262 11.46 6.74 7.64
N PHE A 263 12.45 6.34 6.85
CA PHE A 263 13.81 6.82 7.01
C PHE A 263 13.95 8.31 6.71
N LEU A 264 13.30 8.83 5.67
CA LEU A 264 13.31 10.26 5.37
C LEU A 264 12.74 11.07 6.55
N VAL A 265 11.58 10.68 7.09
CA VAL A 265 10.98 11.35 8.26
C VAL A 265 11.92 11.27 9.47
N TYR A 266 12.48 10.11 9.75
CA TYR A 266 13.34 9.92 10.92
C TYR A 266 14.65 10.71 10.81
N PHE A 267 15.29 10.74 9.64
CA PHE A 267 16.50 11.51 9.42
C PHE A 267 16.25 13.02 9.40
N ASN A 268 15.07 13.47 8.94
CA ASN A 268 14.63 14.86 9.07
C ASN A 268 14.53 15.26 10.54
N LYS A 269 13.87 14.43 11.37
CA LYS A 269 13.78 14.64 12.82
C LYS A 269 15.14 14.72 13.51
N LEU A 270 16.13 13.94 13.03
CA LEU A 270 17.51 13.99 13.52
C LEU A 270 18.30 15.20 12.97
N ASN A 271 17.69 16.07 12.16
CA ASN A 271 18.32 17.20 11.47
C ASN A 271 19.50 16.77 10.57
N LEU A 272 19.43 15.55 10.00
CA LEU A 272 20.45 15.02 9.08
C LEU A 272 20.16 15.38 7.62
N ILE A 273 18.89 15.60 7.30
CA ILE A 273 18.40 16.03 6.00
C ILE A 273 17.31 17.08 6.20
N ASP A 274 17.02 17.85 5.16
CA ASP A 274 15.87 18.75 5.08
C ASP A 274 14.80 18.06 4.23
N TYR A 275 13.73 17.59 4.87
CA TYR A 275 12.63 16.89 4.20
C TYR A 275 11.30 17.33 4.80
N ASP A 276 10.52 18.06 4.01
CA ASP A 276 9.17 18.50 4.36
C ASP A 276 8.14 17.55 3.74
N MET A 277 7.38 16.84 4.59
CA MET A 277 6.29 15.95 4.16
C MET A 277 4.99 16.72 3.88
N GLU A 278 4.84 17.93 4.42
CA GLU A 278 3.63 18.76 4.36
C GLU A 278 3.63 19.66 3.11
N ASN A 279 4.80 20.14 2.67
CA ASN A 279 4.91 21.08 1.55
C ASN A 279 5.76 20.54 0.38
N ALA A 280 5.20 19.66 -0.45
CA ALA A 280 5.79 19.36 -1.76
C ALA A 280 5.41 20.42 -2.82
N THR A 281 5.67 21.69 -2.51
CA THR A 281 5.30 22.83 -3.37
C THR A 281 6.35 23.15 -4.44
N GLU A 282 7.56 22.61 -4.33
CA GLU A 282 8.63 22.81 -5.30
C GLU A 282 8.85 21.57 -6.18
N LEU A 283 8.90 21.79 -7.49
CA LEU A 283 9.18 20.74 -8.47
C LEU A 283 10.64 20.84 -8.96
N HIS A 284 11.43 19.85 -8.60
CA HIS A 284 12.81 19.69 -9.05
C HIS A 284 12.86 18.86 -10.34
N TRP A 285 12.96 19.53 -11.49
CA TRP A 285 12.99 18.86 -12.80
C TRP A 285 14.17 17.89 -12.94
N GLU A 286 15.30 18.18 -12.30
CA GLU A 286 16.46 17.30 -12.22
C GLU A 286 16.11 15.93 -11.62
N TYR A 287 15.30 15.88 -10.56
CA TYR A 287 14.84 14.62 -9.95
C TYR A 287 13.87 13.88 -10.88
N VAL A 288 12.94 14.61 -11.50
CA VAL A 288 11.98 14.02 -12.44
C VAL A 288 12.70 13.39 -13.64
N LEU A 289 13.66 14.10 -14.22
CA LEU A 289 14.40 13.64 -15.41
C LEU A 289 15.35 12.49 -15.08
N ILE A 290 16.15 12.60 -14.02
CA ILE A 290 17.07 11.53 -13.58
C ILE A 290 16.26 10.30 -13.18
N GLY A 291 15.21 10.49 -12.38
CA GLY A 291 14.29 9.44 -11.97
C GLY A 291 13.67 8.72 -13.15
N GLY A 292 13.15 9.48 -14.13
CA GLY A 292 12.58 8.95 -15.36
C GLY A 292 13.57 8.11 -16.16
N VAL A 293 14.81 8.58 -16.33
CA VAL A 293 15.86 7.82 -17.03
C VAL A 293 16.20 6.53 -16.29
N VAL A 294 16.45 6.59 -14.98
CA VAL A 294 16.75 5.41 -14.16
C VAL A 294 15.61 4.40 -14.24
N PHE A 295 14.37 4.86 -14.05
CA PHE A 295 13.17 4.04 -14.14
C PHE A 295 13.08 3.35 -15.51
N LEU A 296 13.15 4.10 -16.61
CA LEU A 296 13.00 3.55 -17.96
C LEU A 296 14.09 2.53 -18.30
N LEU A 297 15.34 2.78 -17.92
CA LEU A 297 16.45 1.85 -18.15
C LEU A 297 16.29 0.56 -17.34
N SER A 298 16.01 0.67 -16.04
CA SER A 298 15.79 -0.49 -15.16
C SER A 298 14.53 -1.27 -15.55
N TRP A 299 13.46 -0.57 -15.94
CA TRP A 299 12.21 -1.17 -16.41
C TRP A 299 12.41 -1.93 -17.73
N LYS A 300 13.09 -1.32 -18.71
CA LYS A 300 13.42 -1.98 -19.98
C LYS A 300 14.24 -3.26 -19.74
N ARG A 301 15.23 -3.21 -18.84
CA ARG A 301 16.02 -4.39 -18.45
C ARG A 301 15.12 -5.46 -17.82
N PHE A 302 14.29 -5.09 -16.85
CA PHE A 302 13.35 -5.99 -16.20
C PHE A 302 12.44 -6.70 -17.22
N LEU A 303 11.81 -5.95 -18.13
CA LEU A 303 10.94 -6.53 -19.17
C LEU A 303 11.69 -7.47 -20.12
N SER A 304 12.91 -7.12 -20.55
CA SER A 304 13.69 -7.97 -21.45
C SER A 304 13.97 -9.35 -20.85
N ARG A 305 14.24 -9.41 -19.54
CA ARG A 305 14.54 -10.64 -18.81
C ARG A 305 13.30 -11.51 -18.60
N GLN A 306 12.14 -10.91 -18.31
CA GLN A 306 10.89 -11.66 -18.13
C GLN A 306 10.39 -12.30 -19.44
N LYS A 307 10.61 -11.65 -20.59
CA LYS A 307 10.29 -12.21 -21.91
C LYS A 307 11.14 -13.43 -22.26
N THR A 308 12.43 -13.43 -21.92
CA THR A 308 13.32 -14.57 -22.20
C THR A 308 12.87 -15.84 -21.45
N GLN A 309 12.29 -15.70 -20.26
CA GLN A 309 11.82 -16.85 -19.47
C GLN A 309 10.47 -17.40 -19.90
N THR A 310 9.64 -16.61 -20.60
CA THR A 310 8.34 -17.12 -21.11
C THR A 310 8.50 -18.00 -22.35
N HIS A 311 9.69 -18.03 -22.95
CA HIS A 311 10.02 -18.77 -24.16
C HIS A 311 11.09 -19.86 -23.95
N ALA A 312 11.54 -20.07 -22.71
CA ALA A 312 12.42 -21.18 -22.30
C ALA A 312 11.58 -22.25 -21.58
#